data_AF-A0A7R9UP89-F1
#
_entry.id   AF-A0A7R9UP89-F1
#
_cell.length_a   1.000
_cell.length_b   1.000
_cell.length_c   1.000
_cell.angle_alpha   90.00
_cell.angle_beta   90.00
_cell.angle_gamma   90.00
#
_symmetry.space_group_name_H-M   'P 1'
#
loop_
_entity.id
_entity.type
_entity.pdbx_description
1 polymer ?
#
loop_
_entity_poly.entity_id
_entity_poly.type
_entity_poly.pdbx_seq_one_letter_code
_entity_poly.pdbx_strand_id
1 'polypeptide(L)'
;ALPVPPAGGLEAHTIHFGEDAMLSCQLPYDLQTLKAKCEAGEQFTLSNLTDGYIGRFGDSYGSNAADWVELAKGSAGDPSWDDDELTCSGLVVGADFEFFHAAFGAAVDLQRQIVGARLSFRTASWRYASAPRQIFTVTASFVDVPTGAAAQFVPPAPGLFAPIPDDAFFPFAVGPTARTSTGGSTGARRRAR
;
A
#
# COMPACT_ATOMS: atom_id res chain seq x y z
N ALA A 1 -9.64 -42.25 2.55
CA ALA A 1 -10.84 -41.46 2.87
C ALA A 1 -10.38 -40.05 3.17
N LEU A 2 -10.77 -39.08 2.35
CA LEU A 2 -10.49 -37.67 2.63
C LEU A 2 -11.34 -37.25 3.84
N PRO A 3 -10.81 -36.47 4.78
CA PRO A 3 -11.56 -36.04 5.96
C PRO A 3 -12.71 -35.13 5.51
N VAL A 4 -13.92 -35.47 5.97
CA VAL A 4 -15.11 -34.63 5.83
C VAL A 4 -14.93 -33.44 6.79
N PRO A 5 -14.98 -32.18 6.32
CA PRO A 5 -14.86 -31.03 7.21
C PRO A 5 -16.08 -30.95 8.14
N PRO A 6 -15.89 -30.59 9.42
CA PRO A 6 -16.98 -30.44 10.37
C PRO A 6 -17.90 -29.27 10.01
N ALA A 7 -19.18 -29.42 10.31
CA ALA A 7 -20.19 -28.39 10.10
C ALA A 7 -19.91 -27.17 11.01
N GLY A 8 -19.71 -25.99 10.40
CA GLY A 8 -20.10 -24.71 11.00
C GLY A 8 -19.11 -24.00 11.92
N GLY A 9 -17.80 -24.07 11.67
CA GLY A 9 -16.82 -23.13 12.24
C GLY A 9 -16.39 -22.10 11.19
N LEU A 10 -16.37 -20.81 11.53
CA LEU A 10 -15.63 -19.80 10.74
C LEU A 10 -14.14 -20.13 10.88
N GLU A 11 -13.59 -20.86 9.92
CA GLU A 11 -12.16 -21.17 9.90
C GLU A 11 -11.40 -19.90 9.52
N ALA A 12 -10.54 -19.44 10.43
CA ALA A 12 -9.70 -18.29 10.17
C ALA A 12 -8.60 -18.69 9.18
N HIS A 13 -8.69 -18.20 7.95
CA HIS A 13 -7.62 -18.35 6.98
C HIS A 13 -6.60 -17.22 7.17
N THR A 14 -5.34 -17.60 7.40
CA THR A 14 -4.22 -16.66 7.43
C THR A 14 -3.62 -16.57 6.04
N ILE A 15 -3.42 -15.35 5.55
CA ILE A 15 -2.75 -15.07 4.28
C ILE A 15 -1.41 -14.44 4.63
N HIS A 16 -0.30 -15.01 4.14
CA HIS A 16 1.03 -14.46 4.39
C HIS A 16 1.30 -13.25 3.48
N PHE A 17 2.15 -12.34 3.95
CA PHE A 17 2.55 -11.18 3.17
C PHE A 17 3.26 -11.60 1.87
N GLY A 18 2.84 -11.03 0.74
CA GLY A 18 3.41 -11.32 -0.57
C GLY A 18 2.87 -12.61 -1.22
N GLU A 19 1.91 -13.28 -0.59
CA GLU A 19 1.25 -14.46 -1.14
C GLU A 19 -0.16 -14.13 -1.59
N ASP A 20 -0.38 -14.17 -2.90
CA ASP A 20 -1.72 -14.04 -3.47
C ASP A 20 -2.59 -15.22 -3.04
N ALA A 21 -3.84 -14.95 -2.68
CA ALA A 21 -4.78 -15.96 -2.22
C ALA A 21 -6.17 -15.77 -2.82
N MET A 22 -6.86 -16.88 -3.04
CA MET A 22 -8.27 -16.90 -3.41
C MET A 22 -9.01 -17.86 -2.48
N LEU A 23 -9.91 -17.30 -1.69
CA LEU A 23 -10.78 -18.03 -0.78
C LEU A 23 -12.18 -18.07 -1.39
N SER A 24 -12.88 -19.19 -1.21
CA SER A 24 -14.28 -19.29 -1.61
C SER A 24 -15.12 -19.99 -0.56
N CYS A 25 -16.35 -19.53 -0.37
CA CYS A 25 -17.32 -20.19 0.48
C CYS A 25 -18.66 -20.33 -0.25
N GLN A 26 -19.44 -21.34 0.13
CA GLN A 26 -20.77 -21.56 -0.41
C GLN A 26 -21.79 -21.26 0.67
N LEU A 27 -22.69 -20.32 0.41
CA LEU A 27 -23.79 -20.02 1.32
C LEU A 27 -25.09 -20.60 0.75
N PRO A 28 -25.75 -21.52 1.48
CA PRO A 28 -27.08 -21.98 1.13
C PRO A 28 -28.09 -20.92 1.55
N TYR A 29 -28.94 -20.48 0.62
CA TYR A 29 -30.12 -19.68 0.94
C TYR A 29 -31.36 -20.33 0.37
N ASP A 30 -32.42 -20.36 1.18
CA ASP A 30 -33.76 -20.57 0.67
C ASP A 30 -34.31 -19.28 0.06
N LEU A 31 -35.42 -19.41 -0.67
CA LEU A 31 -36.03 -18.29 -1.38
C LEU A 31 -36.45 -17.17 -0.43
N GLN A 32 -37.02 -17.52 0.74
CA GLN A 32 -37.52 -16.54 1.70
C GLN A 32 -36.37 -15.72 2.29
N THR A 33 -35.27 -16.37 2.63
CA THR A 33 -34.09 -15.72 3.19
C THR A 33 -33.40 -14.84 2.14
N LEU A 34 -33.26 -15.33 0.90
CA LEU A 34 -32.69 -14.54 -0.19
C LEU A 34 -33.53 -13.29 -0.46
N LYS A 35 -34.85 -13.45 -0.58
CA LYS A 35 -35.79 -12.35 -0.79
C LYS A 35 -35.72 -11.33 0.35
N ALA A 36 -35.83 -11.78 1.60
CA ALA A 36 -35.81 -10.91 2.77
C ALA A 36 -34.52 -10.08 2.84
N LYS A 37 -33.36 -10.68 2.56
CA LYS A 37 -32.08 -9.96 2.52
C LYS A 37 -32.03 -8.91 1.41
N CYS A 38 -32.47 -9.29 0.22
CA CYS A 38 -32.47 -8.42 -0.94
C CYS A 38 -33.40 -7.20 -0.73
N GLU A 39 -34.60 -7.42 -0.17
CA GLU A 39 -35.56 -6.36 0.14
C GLU A 39 -35.14 -5.48 1.32
N ALA A 40 -34.43 -6.04 2.30
CA ALA A 40 -33.88 -5.29 3.42
C ALA A 40 -32.68 -4.41 3.03
N GLY A 41 -32.20 -4.50 1.78
CA GLY A 41 -30.97 -3.84 1.34
C GLY A 41 -29.72 -4.43 2.00
N GLU A 42 -29.82 -5.61 2.59
CA GLU A 42 -28.72 -6.22 3.34
C GLU A 42 -27.73 -6.86 2.37
N GLN A 43 -26.53 -6.29 2.31
CA GLN A 43 -25.41 -6.92 1.64
C GLN A 43 -24.78 -8.04 2.48
N PHE A 44 -24.01 -8.89 1.81
CA PHE A 44 -23.11 -9.81 2.49
C PHE A 44 -22.02 -9.03 3.22
N THR A 45 -22.23 -8.84 4.52
CA THR A 45 -21.21 -8.25 5.38
C THR A 45 -20.15 -9.30 5.66
N LEU A 46 -18.93 -9.05 5.16
CA LEU A 46 -17.73 -9.62 5.76
C LEU A 46 -17.60 -8.95 7.14
N SER A 47 -18.25 -9.56 8.15
CA SER A 47 -18.57 -8.97 9.46
C SER A 47 -17.38 -8.50 10.30
N ASN A 48 -16.16 -8.60 9.78
CA ASN A 48 -14.91 -8.23 10.44
C ASN A 48 -14.06 -7.22 9.66
N LEU A 49 -14.61 -6.61 8.60
CA LEU A 49 -13.94 -5.50 7.91
C LEU A 49 -14.27 -4.14 8.54
N THR A 50 -14.65 -4.13 9.80
CA THR A 50 -14.98 -2.91 10.56
C THR A 50 -13.76 -2.00 10.70
N ASP A 51 -12.56 -2.57 10.75
CA ASP A 51 -11.34 -1.80 10.87
C ASP A 51 -10.95 -1.29 9.48
N GLY A 52 -11.05 0.03 9.29
CA GLY A 52 -10.65 0.72 8.06
C GLY A 52 -9.14 0.84 7.89
N TYR A 53 -8.36 0.02 8.60
CA TYR A 53 -6.91 0.14 8.67
C TYR A 53 -6.23 -1.22 8.63
N ILE A 54 -5.04 -1.25 8.02
CA ILE A 54 -4.19 -2.42 7.90
C ILE A 54 -2.79 -2.05 8.41
N GLY A 55 -2.13 -2.98 9.09
CA GLY A 55 -0.76 -2.78 9.53
C GLY A 55 0.19 -2.57 8.35
N ARG A 56 1.02 -1.53 8.43
CA ARG A 56 2.05 -1.20 7.45
C ARG A 56 3.17 -2.23 7.45
N PHE A 57 3.52 -2.71 8.64
CA PHE A 57 4.59 -3.66 8.93
C PHE A 57 4.03 -4.88 9.68
N GLY A 58 4.80 -5.97 9.71
CA GLY A 58 4.42 -7.19 10.45
C GLY A 58 4.34 -7.00 11.97
N ASP A 59 4.98 -5.96 12.51
CA ASP A 59 5.07 -5.60 13.93
C ASP A 59 4.39 -4.26 14.26
N SER A 60 3.41 -3.86 13.46
CA SER A 60 2.66 -2.59 13.62
C SER A 60 2.11 -2.42 15.04
N TYR A 61 2.35 -1.26 15.65
CA TYR A 61 1.95 -1.00 17.04
C TYR A 61 0.61 -0.25 17.11
N GLY A 62 -0.34 -0.77 17.90
CA GLY A 62 -1.71 -0.24 17.96
C GLY A 62 -1.83 1.23 18.38
N SER A 63 -0.90 1.75 19.17
CA SER A 63 -0.91 3.16 19.59
C SER A 63 -0.18 4.12 18.63
N ASN A 64 0.49 3.60 17.58
CA ASN A 64 1.24 4.40 16.64
C ASN A 64 0.48 4.52 15.32
N ALA A 65 -0.18 5.66 15.09
CA ALA A 65 -0.96 5.91 13.87
C ALA A 65 -0.13 5.78 12.58
N ALA A 66 1.20 5.99 12.63
CA ALA A 66 2.07 5.87 11.47
C ALA A 66 2.25 4.42 10.98
N ASP A 67 1.93 3.43 11.82
CA ASP A 67 2.02 2.01 11.49
C ASP A 67 0.76 1.50 10.79
N TRP A 68 -0.23 2.35 10.56
CA TRP A 68 -1.51 1.97 9.97
C TRP A 68 -1.69 2.62 8.60
N VAL A 69 -2.22 1.83 7.66
CA VAL A 69 -2.59 2.24 6.31
C VAL A 69 -4.10 2.16 6.21
N GLU A 70 -4.74 3.25 5.83
CA GLU A 70 -6.18 3.27 5.61
C GLU A 70 -6.54 2.34 4.44
N LEU A 71 -7.53 1.48 4.66
CA LEU A 71 -8.12 0.64 3.65
C LEU A 71 -9.12 1.46 2.85
N ALA A 72 -8.78 1.76 1.59
CA ALA A 72 -9.71 2.41 0.67
C ALA A 72 -10.84 1.44 0.31
N LYS A 73 -12.01 1.60 0.96
CA LYS A 73 -13.18 0.76 0.76
C LYS A 73 -14.05 1.29 -0.37
N GLY A 74 -14.30 0.46 -1.38
CA GLY A 74 -15.36 0.70 -2.35
C GLY A 74 -16.74 0.55 -1.70
N SER A 75 -17.77 1.06 -2.36
CA SER A 75 -19.16 0.83 -1.98
C SER A 75 -19.78 -0.23 -2.89
N ALA A 76 -20.50 -1.18 -2.31
CA ALA A 76 -21.52 -1.92 -3.05
C ALA A 76 -22.81 -1.08 -3.03
N GLY A 77 -23.56 -1.07 -4.14
CA GLY A 77 -24.90 -0.50 -4.16
C GLY A 77 -25.89 -1.34 -3.33
N ASP A 78 -27.14 -0.91 -3.24
CA ASP A 78 -28.17 -1.69 -2.57
C ASP A 78 -28.67 -2.82 -3.48
N PRO A 79 -28.88 -4.03 -2.95
CA PRO A 79 -29.46 -5.11 -3.73
C PRO A 79 -30.96 -4.84 -4.02
N SER A 80 -31.48 -5.41 -5.10
CA SER A 80 -32.88 -5.24 -5.51
C SER A 80 -33.52 -6.57 -5.89
N TRP A 81 -34.69 -6.86 -5.34
CA TRP A 81 -35.44 -8.09 -5.60
C TRP A 81 -36.40 -7.95 -6.78
N ASP A 82 -36.44 -8.96 -7.64
CA ASP A 82 -37.44 -9.13 -8.69
C ASP A 82 -38.28 -10.39 -8.41
N ASP A 83 -39.56 -10.19 -8.13
CA ASP A 83 -40.52 -11.25 -7.81
C ASP A 83 -40.91 -12.10 -9.02
N ASP A 84 -40.90 -11.55 -10.23
CA ASP A 84 -41.31 -12.25 -11.45
C ASP A 84 -40.20 -13.22 -11.90
N GLU A 85 -38.95 -12.78 -11.80
CA GLU A 85 -37.79 -13.59 -12.19
C GLU A 85 -37.22 -14.47 -11.06
N LEU A 86 -37.63 -14.20 -9.82
CA LEU A 86 -37.04 -14.72 -8.59
C LEU A 86 -35.53 -14.41 -8.50
N THR A 87 -35.17 -13.16 -8.82
CA THR A 87 -33.78 -12.72 -8.97
C THR A 87 -33.46 -11.59 -7.99
N CYS A 88 -32.37 -11.74 -7.23
CA CYS A 88 -31.76 -10.64 -6.47
C CYS A 88 -30.60 -10.03 -7.27
N SER A 89 -30.72 -8.78 -7.70
CA SER A 89 -29.68 -8.06 -8.42
C SER A 89 -28.85 -7.18 -7.50
N GLY A 90 -27.61 -6.85 -7.90
CA GLY A 90 -26.73 -5.96 -7.12
C GLY A 90 -26.16 -6.59 -5.86
N LEU A 91 -26.20 -7.91 -5.75
CA LEU A 91 -25.77 -8.64 -4.57
C LEU A 91 -24.25 -8.83 -4.57
N VAL A 92 -23.58 -8.50 -3.47
CA VAL A 92 -22.12 -8.71 -3.34
C VAL A 92 -21.83 -10.22 -3.33
N VAL A 93 -21.22 -10.72 -4.40
CA VAL A 93 -20.80 -12.13 -4.56
C VAL A 93 -19.31 -12.33 -4.35
N GLY A 94 -18.58 -11.25 -4.05
CA GLY A 94 -17.17 -11.37 -3.74
C GLY A 94 -16.52 -10.05 -3.34
N ALA A 95 -15.28 -10.17 -2.89
CA ALA A 95 -14.45 -9.05 -2.49
C ALA A 95 -13.03 -9.25 -2.98
N ASP A 96 -12.39 -8.17 -3.42
CA ASP A 96 -10.99 -8.17 -3.83
C ASP A 96 -10.21 -7.23 -2.93
N PHE A 97 -9.22 -7.78 -2.25
CA PHE A 97 -8.22 -7.05 -1.48
C PHE A 97 -6.98 -6.88 -2.32
N GLU A 98 -6.58 -5.64 -2.54
CA GLU A 98 -5.32 -5.29 -3.17
C GLU A 98 -4.43 -4.60 -2.16
N PHE A 99 -3.25 -5.18 -1.96
CA PHE A 99 -2.22 -4.70 -1.06
C PHE A 99 -1.09 -4.12 -1.88
N PHE A 100 -0.93 -2.80 -1.84
CA PHE A 100 0.16 -2.11 -2.52
C PHE A 100 1.36 -2.06 -1.59
N HIS A 101 2.48 -2.67 -1.98
CA HIS A 101 3.68 -2.68 -1.17
C HIS A 101 4.88 -2.09 -1.90
N ALA A 102 5.82 -1.54 -1.14
CA ALA A 102 7.05 -0.96 -1.65
C ALA A 102 8.22 -1.31 -0.74
N ALA A 103 9.43 -1.22 -1.28
CA ALA A 103 10.65 -1.26 -0.49
C ALA A 103 10.85 0.08 0.23
N PHE A 104 11.28 0.02 1.49
CA PHE A 104 11.54 1.16 2.35
C PHE A 104 12.79 0.91 3.21
N GLY A 105 13.51 1.96 3.58
CA GLY A 105 14.72 1.87 4.39
C GLY A 105 15.99 2.22 3.62
N ALA A 106 17.13 1.83 4.19
CA ALA A 106 18.44 2.11 3.59
C ALA A 106 18.66 1.21 2.36
N ALA A 107 19.44 1.69 1.38
CA ALA A 107 19.72 0.94 0.15
C ALA A 107 20.36 -0.45 0.38
N VAL A 108 20.99 -0.65 1.54
CA VAL A 108 21.64 -1.91 1.93
C VAL A 108 20.77 -2.81 2.82
N ASP A 109 19.62 -2.32 3.29
CA ASP A 109 18.69 -3.06 4.15
C ASP A 109 17.25 -2.56 3.88
N LEU A 110 16.72 -2.98 2.73
CA LEU A 110 15.38 -2.62 2.31
C LEU A 110 14.37 -3.59 2.91
N GLN A 111 13.45 -3.05 3.68
CA GLN A 111 12.29 -3.79 4.20
C GLN A 111 11.06 -3.50 3.33
N ARG A 112 10.19 -4.50 3.17
CA ARG A 112 8.92 -4.32 2.45
C ARG A 112 7.87 -3.78 3.42
N GLN A 113 7.13 -2.79 2.98
CA GLN A 113 6.00 -2.23 3.73
C GLN A 113 4.78 -2.07 2.84
N ILE A 114 3.59 -2.16 3.44
CA ILE A 114 2.34 -1.79 2.78
C ILE A 114 2.26 -0.27 2.70
N VAL A 115 2.11 0.29 1.51
CA VAL A 115 1.96 1.74 1.27
C VAL A 115 0.52 2.13 0.97
N GLY A 116 -0.32 1.16 0.61
CA GLY A 116 -1.74 1.36 0.34
C GLY A 116 -2.49 0.04 0.38
N ALA A 117 -3.79 0.11 0.66
CA ALA A 117 -4.66 -1.05 0.53
C ALA A 117 -6.01 -0.62 -0.05
N ARG A 118 -6.61 -1.48 -0.88
CA ARG A 118 -7.92 -1.25 -1.48
C ARG A 118 -8.79 -2.48 -1.33
N LEU A 119 -10.06 -2.25 -1.05
CA LEU A 119 -11.10 -3.25 -1.03
C LEU A 119 -12.16 -2.89 -2.07
N SER A 120 -12.36 -3.75 -3.06
CA SER A 120 -13.46 -3.62 -4.03
C SER A 120 -14.43 -4.78 -3.92
N PHE A 121 -15.72 -4.49 -4.10
CA PHE A 121 -16.77 -5.50 -4.07
C PHE A 121 -17.15 -5.92 -5.49
N ARG A 122 -17.36 -7.22 -5.67
CA ARG A 122 -17.95 -7.79 -6.88
C ARG A 122 -19.43 -8.01 -6.65
N THR A 123 -20.26 -7.42 -7.49
CA THR A 123 -21.71 -7.60 -7.43
C THR A 123 -22.19 -8.44 -8.61
N ALA A 124 -23.19 -9.28 -8.38
CA ALA A 124 -23.86 -10.04 -9.44
C ALA A 124 -25.36 -10.17 -9.15
N SER A 125 -26.10 -10.66 -10.14
CA SER A 125 -27.49 -11.05 -9.97
C SER A 125 -27.59 -12.53 -9.68
N TRP A 126 -28.32 -12.88 -8.62
CA TRP A 126 -28.58 -14.25 -8.22
C TRP A 126 -30.04 -14.60 -8.44
N ARG A 127 -30.29 -15.47 -9.43
CA ARG A 127 -31.58 -16.08 -9.67
C ARG A 127 -31.76 -17.34 -8.84
N TYR A 128 -32.85 -17.40 -8.09
CA TYR A 128 -33.18 -18.58 -7.29
C TYR A 128 -33.64 -19.74 -8.18
N ALA A 129 -33.01 -20.91 -8.00
CA ALA A 129 -33.45 -22.19 -8.55
C ALA A 129 -33.43 -23.24 -7.43
N SER A 130 -34.36 -24.19 -7.38
CA SER A 130 -34.56 -25.11 -6.25
C SER A 130 -33.26 -25.63 -5.61
N ALA A 131 -32.97 -25.17 -4.39
CA ALA A 131 -31.75 -25.40 -3.59
C ALA A 131 -30.44 -24.77 -4.12
N PRO A 132 -30.38 -23.44 -4.34
CA PRO A 132 -29.21 -22.82 -4.93
C PRO A 132 -28.15 -22.57 -3.84
N ARG A 133 -26.91 -22.96 -4.13
CA ARG A 133 -25.74 -22.54 -3.35
C ARG A 133 -25.05 -21.43 -4.12
N GLN A 134 -24.95 -20.25 -3.51
CA GLN A 134 -24.17 -19.17 -4.09
C GLN A 134 -22.72 -19.29 -3.63
N ILE A 135 -21.80 -19.22 -4.59
CA ILE A 135 -20.37 -19.16 -4.30
C ILE A 135 -20.02 -17.69 -4.07
N PHE A 136 -19.33 -17.44 -2.97
CA PHE A 136 -18.70 -16.17 -2.66
C PHE A 136 -17.21 -16.32 -2.76
N THR A 137 -16.55 -15.37 -3.41
CA THR A 137 -15.10 -15.39 -3.60
C THR A 137 -14.45 -14.18 -2.97
N VAL A 138 -13.43 -14.40 -2.16
CA VAL A 138 -12.56 -13.35 -1.64
C VAL A 138 -11.19 -13.54 -2.25
N THR A 139 -10.64 -12.51 -2.88
CA THR A 139 -9.27 -12.53 -3.39
C THR A 139 -8.40 -11.58 -2.58
N ALA A 140 -7.13 -11.92 -2.43
CA ALA A 140 -6.09 -11.07 -1.89
C ALA A 140 -4.92 -11.08 -2.88
N SER A 141 -4.44 -9.89 -3.25
CA SER A 141 -3.31 -9.73 -4.16
C SER A 141 -2.30 -8.73 -3.62
N PHE A 142 -1.02 -9.01 -3.85
CA PHE A 142 0.10 -8.16 -3.45
C PHE A 142 0.75 -7.52 -4.68
N VAL A 143 0.61 -6.20 -4.78
CA VAL A 143 1.06 -5.42 -5.92
C VAL A 143 2.32 -4.64 -5.53
N ASP A 144 3.45 -4.96 -6.17
CA ASP A 144 4.68 -4.19 -6.01
C ASP A 144 4.52 -2.83 -6.69
N VAL A 145 4.61 -1.77 -5.89
CA VAL A 145 4.65 -0.39 -6.39
C VAL A 145 6.11 -0.06 -6.64
N PRO A 146 6.54 0.06 -7.91
CA PRO A 146 7.91 0.44 -8.20
C PRO A 146 8.14 1.82 -7.62
N THR A 147 9.00 1.89 -6.61
CA THR A 147 9.54 3.15 -6.13
C THR A 147 10.43 3.70 -7.24
N GLY A 148 9.87 4.54 -8.09
CA GLY A 148 10.61 5.25 -9.12
C GLY A 148 11.75 6.02 -8.45
N ALA A 149 12.96 5.47 -8.58
CA ALA A 149 14.19 5.89 -7.91
C ALA A 149 13.94 6.41 -6.50
N ALA A 150 13.83 5.50 -5.50
CA ALA A 150 13.85 5.84 -4.09
C ALA A 150 14.80 7.02 -3.90
N ALA A 151 14.25 8.23 -3.67
CA ALA A 151 15.07 9.41 -3.51
C ALA A 151 15.92 9.09 -2.30
N GLN A 152 17.20 8.82 -2.54
CA GLN A 152 18.12 8.38 -1.51
C GLN A 152 18.07 9.48 -0.45
N PHE A 153 17.42 9.20 0.68
CA PHE A 153 17.37 10.12 1.78
C PHE A 153 18.78 10.18 2.33
N VAL A 154 19.57 11.14 1.83
CA VAL A 154 20.88 11.47 2.34
C VAL A 154 20.61 12.46 3.48
N PRO A 155 20.65 12.05 4.75
CA PRO A 155 20.52 13.00 5.84
C PRO A 155 21.59 14.08 5.67
N PRO A 156 21.28 15.36 5.96
CA PRO A 156 22.28 16.40 5.93
C PRO A 156 23.46 15.98 6.81
N ALA A 157 24.68 16.18 6.32
CA ALA A 157 25.88 15.82 7.07
C ALA A 157 25.79 16.45 8.47
N PRO A 158 26.03 15.68 9.55
CA PRO A 158 25.98 16.22 10.89
C PRO A 158 26.95 17.40 10.98
N GLY A 159 26.49 18.51 11.57
CA GLY A 159 27.35 19.66 11.82
C GLY A 159 28.43 19.26 12.82
N LEU A 160 29.62 18.89 12.31
CA LEU A 160 30.77 18.51 13.15
C LEU A 160 31.36 19.71 13.90
N PHE A 161 31.04 20.93 13.43
CA PHE A 161 31.56 22.16 13.98
C PHE A 161 30.40 23.12 14.23
N ALA A 162 30.45 23.83 15.36
CA ALA A 162 29.65 25.03 15.54
C ALA A 162 29.96 26.02 14.40
N PRO A 163 29.00 26.87 13.98
CA PRO A 163 29.24 27.88 12.96
C PRO A 163 30.46 28.71 13.35
N ILE A 164 31.51 28.60 12.54
CA ILE A 164 32.74 29.35 12.73
C ILE A 164 32.44 30.81 12.35
N PRO A 165 32.78 31.80 13.19
CA PRO A 165 32.57 33.21 12.86
C PRO A 165 33.29 33.58 11.57
N ASP A 166 32.71 34.52 10.82
CA ASP A 166 33.20 34.96 9.50
C ASP A 166 34.69 35.40 9.52
N ASP A 167 35.19 35.78 10.69
CA ASP A 167 36.54 36.28 10.92
C ASP A 167 37.50 35.30 11.60
N ALA A 168 37.19 33.99 11.69
CA ALA A 168 38.07 33.03 12.37
C ALA A 168 39.49 32.94 11.78
N PHE A 169 39.67 33.46 10.58
CA PHE A 169 40.97 33.53 9.92
C PHE A 169 41.47 34.95 9.66
N PHE A 170 40.82 35.98 10.23
CA PHE A 170 41.25 37.35 10.04
C PHE A 170 42.15 37.83 11.20
N PRO A 171 43.28 38.51 10.92
CA PRO A 171 43.93 38.66 9.61
C PRO A 171 44.93 37.53 9.34
N PHE A 172 44.86 36.90 8.15
CA PHE A 172 46.02 36.20 7.60
C PHE A 172 47.11 37.24 7.29
N ALA A 173 48.13 37.33 8.13
CA ALA A 173 49.33 38.08 7.79
C ALA A 173 50.08 37.33 6.70
N VAL A 174 49.88 37.72 5.43
CA VAL A 174 50.84 37.42 4.36
C VAL A 174 52.11 38.20 4.67
N GLY A 175 53.08 37.56 5.30
CA GLY A 175 54.40 38.15 5.50
C GLY A 175 55.01 38.52 4.14
N PRO A 176 55.69 39.68 4.02
CA PRO A 176 56.31 40.08 2.77
C PRO A 176 57.48 39.13 2.47
N THR A 177 57.23 38.11 1.65
CA THR A 177 58.32 37.40 0.99
C THR A 177 58.79 38.30 -0.15
N ALA A 178 59.61 39.30 0.18
CA ALA A 178 60.41 40.00 -0.82
C ALA A 178 61.39 38.98 -1.42
N ARG A 179 61.04 38.43 -2.59
CA ARG A 179 62.02 37.80 -3.48
C ARG A 179 62.18 38.69 -4.70
N THR A 180 63.30 39.42 -4.65
CA THR A 180 63.91 40.24 -5.68
C THR A 180 63.97 39.49 -7.02
N SER A 181 63.18 39.88 -8.01
CA SER A 181 63.40 39.51 -9.40
C SER A 181 64.31 40.55 -10.05
N THR A 182 65.62 40.30 -9.94
CA THR A 182 66.64 41.07 -10.65
C THR A 182 66.76 40.58 -12.09
N GLY A 183 66.46 41.46 -13.05
CA GLY A 183 67.18 41.56 -14.32
C GLY A 183 66.69 40.71 -15.49
N GLY A 184 66.39 41.36 -16.62
CA GLY A 184 66.24 40.66 -17.90
C GLY A 184 65.50 41.42 -19.00
N SER A 185 65.98 42.60 -19.38
CA SER A 185 65.61 43.31 -20.61
C SER A 185 65.79 42.41 -21.86
N THR A 186 64.88 42.50 -22.83
CA THR A 186 65.12 42.93 -24.25
C THR A 186 64.21 42.18 -25.24
N GLY A 187 63.51 42.91 -26.13
CA GLY A 187 63.33 42.43 -27.52
C GLY A 187 61.93 42.36 -28.13
N ALA A 188 61.49 43.49 -28.69
CA ALA A 188 60.92 43.66 -30.05
C ALA A 188 59.65 42.90 -30.54
N ARG A 189 58.61 43.71 -30.78
CA ARG A 189 57.77 43.87 -32.01
C ARG A 189 57.51 42.64 -32.91
N ARG A 190 56.23 42.38 -33.21
CA ARG A 190 55.55 42.78 -34.48
C ARG A 190 54.05 42.48 -34.49
N ARG A 191 53.29 43.42 -35.06
CA ARG A 191 51.90 43.28 -35.56
C ARG A 191 51.92 42.77 -37.01
N ALA A 192 50.91 42.00 -37.39
CA ALA A 192 50.15 42.06 -38.65
C ALA A 192 49.09 40.94 -38.57
N ARG A 193 47.80 41.30 -38.50
CA ARG A 193 46.82 41.45 -39.59
C ARG A 193 46.15 40.12 -39.94
#